data_AF-A0A699ZV20-F1
#
_entry.id   AF-A0A699ZV20-F1
#
_cell.length_a   1.000
_cell.length_b   1.000
_cell.length_c   1.000
_cell.angle_alpha   90.00
_cell.angle_beta   90.00
_cell.angle_gamma   90.00
#
_symmetry.space_group_name_H-M   'P 1'
#
loop_
_entity.id
_entity.type
_entity.pdbx_description
1 polymer ?
#
loop_
_entity_poly.entity_id
_entity_poly.type
_entity_poly.pdbx_seq_one_letter_code
_entity_poly.pdbx_strand_id
1 'polypeptide(L)'
;MLLGNKKFDRQRLAELGFGAFAAYGVVSNINACVLITIAWLTVVKTQGATPLAAGMWPKFLAVYAGLWTCAHFMRPLRLSLALAAAPAFDVALTSIMQRTRLNKAAAFGVMLLSIAVATSTTLGAVLLVLGGFPG
;
A
#
# COMPACT_ATOMS: atom_id res chain seq x y z
N MET A 1 -7.07 42.49 21.08
CA MET A 1 -7.86 41.24 21.08
C MET A 1 -7.69 40.58 19.72
N LEU A 2 -7.29 39.30 19.65
CA LEU A 2 -7.45 38.35 18.52
C LEU A 2 -6.45 37.16 18.54
N LEU A 3 -5.74 36.91 19.64
CA LEU A 3 -5.22 35.56 19.94
C LEU A 3 -6.34 34.72 20.60
N GLY A 4 -7.46 34.60 19.88
CA GLY A 4 -8.59 33.79 20.29
C GLY A 4 -8.24 32.33 20.10
N ASN A 5 -7.86 31.67 21.20
CA ASN A 5 -8.10 30.27 21.53
C ASN A 5 -8.56 29.37 20.34
N LYS A 6 -7.67 29.13 19.35
CA LYS A 6 -7.84 27.99 18.44
C LYS A 6 -7.56 26.77 19.28
N LYS A 7 -8.59 26.25 19.95
CA LYS A 7 -8.57 24.92 20.53
C LYS A 7 -7.92 24.01 19.49
N PHE A 8 -6.78 23.44 19.84
CA PHE A 8 -6.08 22.45 19.05
C PHE A 8 -7.12 21.39 18.68
N ASP A 9 -7.63 21.42 17.46
CA ASP A 9 -8.80 20.67 17.05
C ASP A 9 -8.39 19.21 16.89
N ARG A 10 -8.45 18.47 18.02
CA ARG A 10 -8.06 17.06 18.09
C ARG A 10 -8.85 16.22 17.10
N GLN A 11 -10.09 16.60 16.78
CA GLN A 11 -10.86 15.93 15.73
C GLN A 11 -10.21 16.15 14.37
N ARG A 12 -9.90 17.39 14.01
CA ARG A 12 -9.27 17.68 12.71
C ARG A 12 -7.87 17.07 12.57
N LEU A 13 -7.11 17.00 13.66
CA LEU A 13 -5.84 16.27 13.71
C LEU A 13 -6.02 14.76 13.59
N ALA A 14 -7.04 14.18 14.23
CA ALA A 14 -7.37 12.78 14.06
C ALA A 14 -7.76 12.48 12.61
N GLU A 15 -8.57 13.32 11.98
CA GLU A 15 -8.97 13.19 10.57
C GLU A 15 -7.79 13.25 9.62
N LEU A 16 -6.92 14.25 9.78
CA LEU A 16 -5.66 14.37 9.02
C LEU A 16 -4.73 13.16 9.26
N GLY A 17 -4.68 12.65 10.49
CA GLY A 17 -3.92 11.46 10.84
C GLY A 17 -4.45 10.20 10.15
N PHE A 18 -5.77 10.01 10.09
CA PHE A 18 -6.39 8.89 9.39
C PHE A 18 -6.17 8.96 7.88
N GLY A 19 -6.36 10.13 7.26
CA GLY A 19 -6.12 10.32 5.82
C GLY A 19 -4.66 10.07 5.45
N ALA A 20 -3.71 10.62 6.21
CA ALA A 20 -2.29 10.37 6.03
C ALA A 20 -1.91 8.89 6.24
N PHE A 21 -2.52 8.22 7.23
CA PHE A 21 -2.29 6.80 7.48
C PHE A 21 -2.83 5.91 6.35
N ALA A 22 -4.03 6.19 5.82
CA ALA A 22 -4.54 5.51 4.63
C ALA A 22 -3.62 5.73 3.43
N ALA A 23 -3.28 6.98 3.13
CA ALA A 23 -2.43 7.31 2.01
C ALA A 23 -1.08 6.61 2.10
N TYR A 24 -0.46 6.61 3.29
CA TYR A 24 0.78 5.89 3.55
C TYR A 24 0.60 4.38 3.37
N GLY A 25 -0.47 3.81 3.92
CA GLY A 25 -0.79 2.39 3.78
C GLY A 25 -0.88 1.96 2.32
N VAL A 26 -1.54 2.76 1.48
CA VAL A 26 -1.68 2.48 0.04
C VAL A 26 -0.36 2.58 -0.69
N VAL A 27 0.39 3.68 -0.50
CA VAL A 27 1.69 3.85 -1.15
C VAL A 27 2.67 2.76 -0.69
N SER A 28 2.62 2.37 0.59
CA SER A 28 3.42 1.27 1.12
C SER A 28 3.00 -0.08 0.53
N ASN A 29 1.71 -0.32 0.33
CA ASN A 29 1.20 -1.55 -0.28
C ASN A 29 1.61 -1.65 -1.76
N ILE A 30 1.49 -0.56 -2.52
CA ILE A 30 1.97 -0.48 -3.91
C ILE A 30 3.47 -0.79 -3.98
N ASN A 31 4.28 -0.15 -3.11
CA ASN A 31 5.70 -0.41 -3.07
C ASN A 31 5.99 -1.88 -2.73
N ALA A 32 5.33 -2.45 -1.73
CA ALA A 32 5.49 -3.87 -1.38
C ALA A 32 5.13 -4.80 -2.55
N CYS A 33 4.02 -4.52 -3.25
CA CYS A 33 3.61 -5.27 -4.44
C CYS A 33 4.69 -5.25 -5.51
N VAL A 34 5.23 -4.07 -5.84
CA VAL A 34 6.32 -3.94 -6.84
C VAL A 34 7.55 -4.76 -6.43
N LEU A 35 7.99 -4.67 -5.17
CA LEU A 35 9.14 -5.43 -4.70
C LEU A 35 8.89 -6.94 -4.75
N ILE A 36 7.69 -7.40 -4.35
CA ILE A 36 7.29 -8.81 -4.39
C ILE A 36 7.27 -9.31 -5.83
N THR A 37 6.68 -8.55 -6.75
CA THR A 37 6.62 -8.91 -8.18
C THR A 37 8.02 -9.01 -8.79
N ILE A 38 8.90 -8.04 -8.52
CA ILE A 38 10.28 -8.08 -9.02
C ILE A 38 11.02 -9.29 -8.43
N ALA A 39 10.92 -9.52 -7.12
CA ALA A 39 11.55 -10.67 -6.48
C ALA A 39 11.05 -12.00 -7.05
N TRP A 40 9.74 -12.12 -7.26
CA TRP A 40 9.11 -13.31 -7.81
C TRP A 40 9.59 -13.59 -9.24
N LEU A 41 9.51 -12.59 -10.12
CA LEU A 41 9.95 -12.71 -11.51
C LEU A 41 11.45 -12.99 -11.60
N THR A 42 12.25 -12.41 -10.70
CA THR A 42 13.69 -12.66 -10.65
C THR A 42 13.96 -14.13 -10.33
N VAL A 43 13.29 -14.71 -9.33
CA VAL A 43 13.46 -16.15 -9.01
C VAL A 43 13.00 -17.03 -10.17
N VAL A 44 11.82 -16.76 -10.74
CA VAL A 44 11.30 -17.55 -11.87
C VAL A 44 12.25 -17.51 -13.07
N LYS A 45 12.74 -16.32 -13.44
CA LYS A 45 13.63 -16.15 -14.60
C LYS A 45 15.04 -16.68 -14.38
N THR A 46 15.54 -16.68 -13.14
CA THR A 46 16.91 -17.13 -12.85
C THR A 46 17.00 -18.61 -12.48
N GLN A 47 15.96 -19.18 -11.87
CA GLN A 47 15.95 -20.56 -11.37
C GLN A 47 15.04 -21.49 -12.19
N GLY A 48 14.17 -20.94 -13.04
CA GLY A 48 13.20 -21.72 -13.82
C GLY A 48 12.05 -22.31 -12.99
N ALA A 49 11.92 -21.94 -11.72
CA ALA A 49 10.92 -22.44 -10.79
C ALA A 49 10.25 -21.29 -10.01
N THR A 50 9.01 -21.47 -9.59
CA THR A 50 8.35 -20.48 -8.73
C THR A 50 8.88 -20.51 -7.30
N PRO A 51 8.77 -19.41 -6.55
CA PRO A 51 8.97 -19.38 -5.10
C PRO A 51 8.09 -20.37 -4.31
N LEU A 52 7.04 -20.91 -4.93
CA LEU A 52 6.16 -21.94 -4.35
C LEU A 52 6.77 -23.35 -4.43
N ALA A 53 7.81 -23.56 -5.25
CA ALA A 53 8.51 -24.83 -5.31
C ALA A 53 9.33 -25.08 -4.04
N ALA A 54 9.44 -26.35 -3.64
CA ALA A 54 10.17 -26.76 -2.45
C ALA A 54 11.62 -26.24 -2.49
N GLY A 55 12.05 -25.56 -1.43
CA GLY A 55 13.41 -25.02 -1.29
C GLY A 55 13.70 -23.70 -2.02
N MET A 56 12.74 -23.11 -2.76
CA MET A 56 12.94 -21.81 -3.44
C MET A 56 12.64 -20.60 -2.54
N TRP A 57 11.97 -20.81 -1.42
CA TRP A 57 11.62 -19.75 -0.47
C TRP A 57 12.82 -18.96 0.06
N PRO A 58 13.96 -19.58 0.46
CA PRO A 58 15.12 -18.81 0.91
C PRO A 58 15.72 -17.92 -0.19
N LYS A 59 15.70 -18.38 -1.45
CA LYS A 59 16.19 -17.60 -2.60
C LYS A 59 15.29 -16.39 -2.87
N PHE A 60 13.98 -16.60 -2.82
CA PHE A 60 13.01 -15.52 -2.92
C PHE A 60 13.18 -14.49 -1.80
N LEU A 61 13.31 -14.95 -0.55
CA LEU A 61 13.53 -14.08 0.59
C LEU A 61 14.84 -13.30 0.49
N ALA A 62 15.92 -13.90 -0.03
CA ALA A 62 17.19 -13.21 -0.22
C ALA A 62 17.06 -12.04 -1.21
N VAL A 63 16.43 -12.27 -2.36
CA VAL A 63 16.18 -11.21 -3.37
C VAL A 63 15.25 -10.14 -2.81
N TYR A 64 14.15 -10.56 -2.16
CA TYR A 64 13.19 -9.65 -1.55
C TYR A 64 13.81 -8.82 -0.43
N ALA A 65 14.64 -9.41 0.42
CA ALA A 65 15.34 -8.71 1.50
C ALA A 65 16.29 -7.65 0.95
N GLY A 66 17.07 -7.96 -0.10
CA GLY A 66 17.91 -6.97 -0.78
C GLY A 66 17.10 -5.80 -1.31
N LEU A 67 16.03 -6.08 -2.06
CA LEU A 67 15.11 -5.06 -2.56
C LEU A 67 14.46 -4.24 -1.44
N TRP A 68 14.07 -4.88 -0.35
CA TRP A 68 13.45 -4.23 0.80
C TRP A 68 14.40 -3.30 1.54
N THR A 69 15.68 -3.68 1.68
CA THR A 69 16.70 -2.80 2.27
C THR A 69 16.92 -1.55 1.44
N CYS A 70 16.98 -1.67 0.10
CA CYS A 70 17.04 -0.52 -0.80
C CYS A 70 15.78 0.36 -0.69
N ALA A 71 14.60 -0.25 -0.62
CA ALA A 71 13.34 0.48 -0.51
C ALA A 71 13.14 1.15 0.87
N HIS A 72 13.95 0.82 1.87
CA HIS A 72 13.92 1.45 3.18
C HIS A 72 14.32 2.94 3.09
N PHE A 73 15.22 3.28 2.16
CA PHE A 73 15.59 4.68 1.87
C PHE A 73 14.45 5.51 1.28
N MET A 74 13.46 4.86 0.66
CA MET A 74 12.30 5.54 0.09
C MET A 74 11.20 5.83 1.13
N ARG A 75 11.36 5.40 2.39
CA ARG A 75 10.35 5.60 3.45
C ARG A 75 10.01 7.06 3.72
N PRO A 76 10.97 8.01 3.82
CA PRO A 76 10.65 9.43 4.02
C PRO A 76 9.88 10.00 2.83
N LEU A 77 10.32 9.68 1.61
CA LEU A 77 9.62 10.09 0.38
C LEU A 77 8.18 9.57 0.35
N ARG A 78 7.96 8.34 0.82
CA ARG A 78 6.63 7.72 0.94
C ARG A 78 5.71 8.47 1.90
N LEU A 79 6.26 8.90 3.03
CA LEU A 79 5.52 9.71 4.01
C LEU A 79 5.20 11.09 3.42
N SER A 80 6.14 11.71 2.72
CA SER A 80 5.92 13.00 2.02
C SER A 80 4.83 12.88 0.95
N LEU A 81 4.87 11.83 0.13
CA LEU A 81 3.85 11.56 -0.89
C LEU A 81 2.50 11.24 -0.26
N ALA A 82 2.47 10.49 0.84
CA ALA A 82 1.24 10.21 1.59
C ALA A 82 0.60 11.48 2.15
N LEU A 83 1.40 12.39 2.70
CA LEU A 83 0.91 13.68 3.18
C LEU A 83 0.37 14.53 2.02
N ALA A 84 1.04 14.52 0.85
CA ALA A 84 0.56 15.22 -0.33
C ALA A 84 -0.74 14.60 -0.90
N ALA A 85 -0.90 13.27 -0.80
CA ALA A 85 -2.07 12.54 -1.29
C ALA A 85 -3.24 12.52 -0.29
N ALA A 86 -3.04 12.89 0.98
CA ALA A 86 -4.06 12.92 2.01
C ALA A 86 -5.40 13.58 1.58
N PRO A 87 -5.44 14.76 0.92
CA PRO A 87 -6.71 15.36 0.49
C PRO A 87 -7.45 14.51 -0.55
N ALA A 88 -6.75 13.77 -1.41
CA ALA A 88 -7.40 12.87 -2.37
C ALA A 88 -8.07 11.69 -1.65
N PHE A 89 -7.45 11.19 -0.57
CA PHE A 89 -8.03 10.15 0.27
C PHE A 89 -9.24 10.64 1.06
N ASP A 90 -9.23 11.87 1.55
CA ASP A 90 -10.41 12.45 2.22
C ASP A 90 -11.63 12.55 1.28
N VAL A 91 -11.41 12.91 0.01
CA VAL A 91 -12.47 12.93 -1.01
C VAL A 91 -13.01 11.53 -1.31
N ALA A 92 -12.13 10.54 -1.46
CA ALA A 92 -12.51 9.15 -1.69
C ALA A 92 -13.31 8.59 -0.50
N LEU A 93 -12.86 8.86 0.72
CA LEU A 93 -13.51 8.41 1.94
C LEU A 93 -14.88 9.07 2.13
N THR A 94 -15.01 10.36 1.84
CA THR A 94 -16.29 11.07 1.86
C THR A 94 -17.26 10.49 0.83
N SER A 95 -16.77 10.13 -0.36
CA SER A 95 -17.56 9.48 -1.40
C SER A 95 -18.08 8.11 -0.96
N ILE A 96 -17.24 7.31 -0.30
CA ILE A 96 -17.64 6.00 0.26
C ILE A 96 -18.66 6.19 1.38
N MET A 97 -18.43 7.13 2.30
CA MET A 97 -19.37 7.44 3.39
C MET A 97 -20.74 7.87 2.84
N GLN A 98 -20.78 8.71 1.82
CA GLN A 98 -22.04 9.17 1.21
C GLN A 98 -22.81 8.04 0.52
N ARG A 99 -22.10 7.11 -0.15
CA ARG A 99 -22.72 5.98 -0.86
C ARG A 99 -23.17 4.85 0.06
N THR A 100 -22.42 4.58 1.13
CA THR A 100 -22.65 3.42 2.00
C THR A 100 -23.36 3.79 3.31
N ARG A 101 -23.49 5.08 3.64
CA ARG A 101 -24.00 5.60 4.93
C ARG A 101 -23.30 5.01 6.16
N LEU A 102 -22.07 4.51 5.99
CA LEU A 102 -21.28 3.90 7.05
C LEU A 102 -20.59 4.96 7.91
N ASN A 103 -20.33 4.61 9.16
CA ASN A 103 -19.51 5.44 10.04
C ASN A 103 -18.07 5.55 9.50
N LYS A 104 -17.37 6.65 9.81
CA LYS A 104 -16.05 7.02 9.27
C LYS A 104 -15.02 5.89 9.39
N ALA A 105 -14.99 5.20 10.52
CA ALA A 105 -14.10 4.05 10.74
C ALA A 105 -14.42 2.84 9.86
N ALA A 106 -15.71 2.54 9.64
CA ALA A 106 -16.14 1.44 8.78
C ALA A 106 -15.89 1.77 7.30
N ALA A 107 -16.17 2.99 6.86
CA ALA A 107 -15.85 3.46 5.51
C ALA A 107 -14.34 3.42 5.23
N PHE A 108 -13.51 3.78 6.23
CA PHE A 108 -12.06 3.64 6.16
C PHE A 108 -11.63 2.19 5.99
N GLY A 109 -12.19 1.27 6.77
CA GLY A 109 -11.92 -0.17 6.63
C GLY A 109 -12.30 -0.72 5.26
N VAL A 110 -13.47 -0.33 4.73
CA VAL A 110 -13.91 -0.70 3.37
C VAL A 110 -12.97 -0.14 2.30
N MET A 111 -12.51 1.10 2.45
CA MET A 111 -11.52 1.71 1.55
C MET A 111 -10.20 0.92 1.58
N LEU A 112 -9.68 0.58 2.75
CA LEU A 112 -8.46 -0.23 2.85
C LEU A 112 -8.62 -1.63 2.25
N LEU A 113 -9.75 -2.28 2.51
CA LEU A 113 -10.02 -3.62 2.00
C LEU A 113 -10.19 -3.63 0.47
N SER A 114 -10.92 -2.67 -0.09
CA SER A 114 -11.08 -2.53 -1.54
C SER A 114 -9.74 -2.27 -2.23
N ILE A 115 -8.88 -1.44 -1.63
CA ILE A 115 -7.54 -1.21 -2.15
C ILE A 115 -6.69 -2.49 -2.04
N ALA A 116 -6.73 -3.19 -0.91
CA ALA A 116 -6.01 -4.44 -0.73
C ALA A 116 -6.42 -5.50 -1.78
N VAL A 117 -7.71 -5.64 -2.04
CA VAL A 117 -8.24 -6.54 -3.07
C VAL A 117 -7.76 -6.09 -4.45
N ALA A 118 -7.89 -4.81 -4.80
CA ALA A 118 -7.45 -4.28 -6.09
C ALA A 118 -5.93 -4.45 -6.32
N THR A 119 -5.11 -4.22 -5.31
CA THR A 119 -3.66 -4.46 -5.40
C THR A 119 -3.34 -5.94 -5.53
N SER A 120 -4.04 -6.81 -4.81
CA SER A 120 -3.81 -8.26 -4.86
C SER A 120 -4.22 -8.84 -6.23
N THR A 121 -5.36 -8.42 -6.78
CA THR A 121 -5.80 -8.83 -8.12
C THR A 121 -4.87 -8.29 -9.20
N THR A 122 -4.40 -7.05 -9.07
CA THR A 122 -3.44 -6.48 -10.02
C THR A 122 -2.10 -7.21 -9.96
N LEU A 123 -1.57 -7.51 -8.77
CA LEU A 123 -0.33 -8.27 -8.62
C LEU A 123 -0.46 -9.67 -9.22
N GLY A 124 -1.56 -10.37 -8.94
CA GLY A 124 -1.85 -11.67 -9.53
C GLY A 124 -1.92 -11.60 -11.06
N ALA A 125 -2.64 -10.63 -11.61
CA ALA A 125 -2.73 -10.41 -13.05
C ALA A 125 -1.37 -10.12 -13.68
N VAL A 126 -0.55 -9.26 -13.06
CA VAL A 126 0.81 -8.94 -13.55
C VAL A 126 1.70 -10.19 -13.55
N LEU A 127 1.65 -11.01 -12.50
CA LEU A 127 2.40 -12.26 -12.46
C LEU A 127 1.92 -13.24 -13.54
N LEU A 128 0.62 -13.33 -13.79
CA LEU A 128 0.08 -14.19 -14.84
C LEU A 128 0.52 -13.72 -16.24
N VAL A 129 0.42 -12.41 -16.52
CA VAL A 129 0.77 -11.83 -17.83
C VAL A 129 2.28 -11.89 -18.10
N LEU A 130 3.11 -11.68 -17.09
CA LEU A 130 4.57 -11.63 -17.23
C LEU A 130 5.26 -13.00 -17.11
N GLY A 131 4.50 -14.10 -17.05
CA GLY A 131 5.05 -15.46 -16.99
C GLY A 131 5.66 -15.80 -15.62
N GLY A 132 5.04 -15.34 -14.54
CA GLY A 132 5.40 -15.65 -13.16
C GLY A 132 5.10 -17.09 -12.73
N PHE A 133 4.50 -17.89 -13.60
CA PHE A 133 4.30 -19.31 -13.40
C PHE A 133 4.92 -20.05 -14.60
N PRO A 134 5.84 -21.01 -14.40
CA PRO A 134 6.26 -21.91 -15.44
C PRO A 134 5.03 -22.69 -15.92
N GLY A 135 4.79 -22.68 -17.23
CA GLY A 135 3.86 -23.60 -17.89
C GLY A 135 4.47 -24.98 -18.10
#